data_AF-A0A1F5ARE5-F1
#
_entry.id   AF-A0A1F5ARE5-F1
#
_cell.length_a   1.000
_cell.length_b   1.000
_cell.length_c   1.000
_cell.angle_alpha   90.00
_cell.angle_beta   90.00
_cell.angle_gamma   90.00
#
_symmetry.space_group_name_H-M   'P 1'
#
loop_
_entity.id
_entity.type
_entity.pdbx_description
1 polymer ?
#
loop_
_entity_poly.entity_id
_entity_poly.type
_entity_poly.pdbx_seq_one_letter_code
_entity_poly.pdbx_strand_id
1 'polypeptide(L)'
;MAGPVSYGRAEERSLTFGRFGTVHLYYESPRPSRVVLFASGDGGRNLGVVDMARSLASLDALVVGVDIVHYLGELARSFEPCGFPAGDLEQLSQYVQRELDFPAYVPPVLVGYSSGATLVYAAMVQAPSNTFRAGLSLGFCPDLTLGKPLCRGSGLEWTIGAKPGSYVFQPSATLEVPWVVLQGAADQVCDPSSTESYVRRVRQAEIILLPKVGHGFAVQRNWMPQFREAFSRIFRMEIPSPEIPVKSLSDLPLIEVPAKKTAGDLLAVHLTGDGGWGVTDKGLSAELAEQGIPVVALNSLKYFWNRRTPESASQDLARILSRYILAWGKARVMLVGYSLGADVLPFMYNRLPDDLRQRVVSVVLLGPAHGSRRQLGECPPAYCRGCLSRQRGLGRIPR
;
A
#
# COMPACT_ATOMS: atom_id res chain seq x y z
N MET A 1 8.18 14.15 -46.28
CA MET A 1 8.61 12.85 -45.74
C MET A 1 8.93 13.06 -44.26
N ALA A 2 8.10 12.55 -43.37
CA ALA A 2 8.39 12.58 -41.93
C ALA A 2 9.47 11.50 -41.67
N GLY A 3 10.61 11.91 -41.11
CA GLY A 3 11.68 11.00 -40.76
C GLY A 3 11.26 10.02 -39.66
N PRO A 4 11.97 8.89 -39.51
CA PRO A 4 11.66 7.91 -38.48
C PRO A 4 11.86 8.54 -37.09
N VAL A 5 10.81 8.49 -36.27
CA VAL A 5 10.90 8.83 -34.85
C VAL A 5 11.76 7.77 -34.18
N SER A 6 12.96 8.16 -33.75
CA SER A 6 13.83 7.35 -32.89
C SER A 6 13.19 7.26 -31.50
N TYR A 7 12.53 6.14 -31.20
CA TYR A 7 12.18 5.79 -29.82
C TYR A 7 13.48 5.62 -29.03
N GLY A 8 13.73 6.50 -28.06
CA GLY A 8 14.85 6.39 -27.14
C GLY A 8 14.81 5.03 -26.47
N ARG A 9 15.93 4.31 -26.50
CA ARG A 9 16.07 3.00 -25.84
C ARG A 9 15.80 3.20 -24.35
N ALA A 10 14.74 2.57 -23.81
CA ALA A 10 14.43 2.61 -22.39
C ALA A 10 15.70 2.40 -21.55
N GLU A 11 15.96 3.28 -20.59
CA GLU A 11 17.10 3.12 -19.69
C GLU A 11 16.90 1.84 -18.87
N GLU A 12 17.85 0.91 -18.97
CA GLU A 12 17.85 -0.32 -18.20
C GLU A 12 18.85 -0.16 -17.04
N ARG A 13 18.32 0.21 -15.87
CA ARG A 13 19.08 0.31 -14.61
C ARG A 13 18.72 -0.87 -13.71
N SER A 14 19.65 -1.33 -12.89
CA SER A 14 19.36 -2.30 -11.83
C SER A 14 19.63 -1.72 -10.46
N LEU A 15 18.83 -2.12 -9.48
CA LEU A 15 19.01 -1.82 -8.05
C LEU A 15 18.94 -3.12 -7.26
N THR A 16 19.43 -3.12 -6.03
CA THR A 16 19.30 -4.26 -5.12
C THR A 16 18.50 -3.85 -3.90
N PHE A 17 17.47 -4.60 -3.54
CA PHE A 17 16.62 -4.26 -2.40
C PHE A 17 16.05 -5.49 -1.68
N GLY A 18 16.37 -5.61 -0.39
CA GLY A 18 15.80 -6.60 0.52
C GLY A 18 15.78 -8.01 -0.05
N ARG A 19 14.63 -8.67 0.07
CA ARG A 19 14.39 -10.06 -0.36
C ARG A 19 14.20 -10.22 -1.86
N PHE A 20 14.09 -9.11 -2.58
CA PHE A 20 13.96 -9.14 -4.04
C PHE A 20 15.31 -9.30 -4.73
N GLY A 21 16.41 -9.11 -4.00
CA GLY A 21 17.74 -9.10 -4.59
C GLY A 21 17.82 -8.01 -5.67
N THR A 22 18.35 -8.36 -6.84
CA THR A 22 18.45 -7.44 -7.97
C THR A 22 17.11 -7.27 -8.68
N VAL A 23 16.64 -6.03 -8.75
CA VAL A 23 15.47 -5.62 -9.54
C VAL A 23 15.90 -4.81 -10.76
N HIS A 24 15.09 -4.86 -11.82
CA HIS A 24 15.40 -4.21 -13.09
C HIS A 24 14.38 -3.13 -13.41
N LEU A 25 14.87 -1.93 -13.69
CA LEU A 25 14.08 -0.75 -13.92
C LEU A 25 14.01 -0.49 -15.43
N TYR A 26 12.81 -0.16 -15.91
CA TYR A 26 12.56 0.26 -17.28
C TYR A 26 11.73 1.54 -17.26
N TYR A 27 12.24 2.60 -17.87
CA TYR A 27 11.57 3.88 -18.01
C TYR A 27 12.15 4.66 -19.20
N GLU A 28 11.34 5.55 -19.80
CA GLU A 28 11.76 6.41 -20.93
C GLU A 28 11.81 7.90 -20.54
N SER A 29 11.25 8.25 -19.37
CA SER A 29 11.22 9.60 -18.80
C SER A 29 11.96 9.60 -17.46
N PRO A 30 12.69 10.67 -17.09
CA PRO A 30 13.37 10.75 -15.79
C PRO A 30 12.39 10.76 -14.60
N ARG A 31 11.11 11.12 -14.82
CA ARG A 31 10.06 11.12 -13.79
C ARG A 31 8.74 10.64 -14.37
N PRO A 32 8.57 9.33 -14.60
CA PRO A 32 7.31 8.79 -15.11
C PRO A 32 6.16 9.06 -14.15
N SER A 33 4.97 9.41 -14.66
CA SER A 33 3.80 9.68 -13.81
C SER A 33 3.18 8.42 -13.19
N ARG A 34 3.59 7.24 -13.65
CA ARG A 34 3.04 5.94 -13.26
C ARG A 34 4.14 5.03 -12.74
N VAL A 35 3.82 4.18 -11.77
CA VAL A 35 4.76 3.19 -11.22
C VAL A 35 4.14 1.81 -11.32
N VAL A 36 4.94 0.83 -11.74
CA VAL A 36 4.56 -0.57 -11.92
C VAL A 36 5.56 -1.46 -11.20
N LEU A 37 5.07 -2.39 -10.40
CA LEU A 37 5.87 -3.52 -9.92
C LEU A 37 5.45 -4.76 -10.70
N PHE A 38 6.36 -5.30 -11.50
CA PHE A 38 6.09 -6.43 -12.39
C PHE A 38 6.69 -7.71 -11.81
N ALA A 39 5.86 -8.62 -11.32
CA ALA A 39 6.27 -9.96 -10.90
C ALA A 39 6.31 -10.92 -12.09
N SER A 40 7.47 -11.52 -12.35
CA SER A 40 7.63 -12.54 -13.38
C SER A 40 6.88 -13.83 -13.04
N GLY A 41 6.77 -14.75 -14.01
CA GLY A 41 6.42 -16.14 -13.75
C GLY A 41 7.64 -16.99 -13.40
N ASP A 42 7.45 -18.31 -13.33
CA ASP A 42 8.51 -19.28 -12.98
C ASP A 42 9.67 -19.34 -13.99
N GLY A 43 9.45 -18.83 -15.21
CA GLY A 43 10.49 -18.63 -16.22
C GLY A 43 11.42 -17.45 -15.94
N GLY A 44 11.22 -16.71 -14.85
CA GLY A 44 11.98 -15.51 -14.51
C GLY A 44 11.83 -14.42 -15.57
N ARG A 45 12.95 -13.74 -15.90
CA ARG A 45 13.00 -12.66 -16.91
C ARG A 45 12.79 -13.10 -18.37
N ASN A 46 12.55 -14.40 -18.62
CA ASN A 46 12.34 -14.94 -19.96
C ASN A 46 10.88 -14.71 -20.45
N LEU A 47 10.52 -15.32 -21.58
CA LEU A 47 9.12 -15.42 -22.06
C LEU A 47 8.41 -14.08 -22.29
N GLY A 48 9.13 -13.06 -22.78
CA GLY A 48 8.54 -11.78 -23.17
C GLY A 48 8.20 -10.82 -22.01
N VAL A 49 8.58 -11.15 -20.76
CA VAL A 49 8.43 -10.26 -19.59
C VAL A 49 9.12 -8.91 -19.81
N VAL A 50 10.31 -8.92 -20.41
CA VAL A 50 11.04 -7.68 -20.74
C VAL A 50 10.28 -6.83 -21.77
N ASP A 51 9.65 -7.44 -22.77
CA ASP A 51 8.87 -6.70 -23.77
C ASP A 51 7.58 -6.13 -23.19
N MET A 52 6.94 -6.84 -22.25
CA MET A 52 5.83 -6.30 -21.47
C MET A 52 6.26 -5.07 -20.66
N ALA A 53 7.39 -5.16 -19.95
CA ALA A 53 7.92 -4.06 -19.17
C ALA A 53 8.25 -2.84 -20.05
N ARG A 54 8.92 -3.03 -21.18
CA ARG A 54 9.21 -1.95 -22.14
C ARG A 54 7.93 -1.34 -22.73
N SER A 55 6.93 -2.17 -23.02
CA SER A 55 5.63 -1.71 -23.51
C SER A 55 4.95 -0.78 -22.51
N LEU A 56 4.97 -1.11 -21.22
CA LEU A 56 4.44 -0.23 -20.17
C LEU A 56 5.32 1.01 -19.95
N ALA A 57 6.65 0.89 -20.06
CA ALA A 57 7.56 2.03 -19.96
C ALA A 57 7.24 3.12 -21.00
N SER A 58 6.91 2.72 -22.23
CA SER A 58 6.46 3.63 -23.31
C SER A 58 5.11 4.33 -23.03
N LEU A 59 4.40 3.94 -21.96
CA LEU A 59 3.16 4.55 -21.49
C LEU A 59 3.41 5.43 -20.25
N ASP A 60 4.57 6.09 -20.19
CA ASP A 60 4.97 6.97 -19.08
C ASP A 60 4.96 6.26 -17.71
N ALA A 61 5.43 5.01 -17.69
CA ALA A 61 5.58 4.23 -16.47
C ALA A 61 7.04 3.94 -16.14
N LEU A 62 7.35 4.01 -14.84
CA LEU A 62 8.48 3.31 -14.26
C LEU A 62 8.06 1.86 -14.01
N VAL A 63 8.74 0.90 -14.62
CA VAL A 63 8.50 -0.53 -14.39
C VAL A 63 9.66 -1.14 -13.63
N VAL A 64 9.37 -1.68 -12.45
CA VAL A 64 10.31 -2.43 -11.62
C VAL A 64 10.03 -3.92 -11.78
N GLY A 65 10.88 -4.61 -12.53
CA GLY A 65 10.82 -6.06 -12.74
C GLY A 65 11.37 -6.82 -11.53
N VAL A 66 10.55 -7.72 -11.01
CA VAL A 66 10.81 -8.60 -9.87
C VAL A 66 10.87 -10.05 -10.34
N ASP A 67 11.95 -10.75 -9.99
CA ASP A 67 12.08 -12.20 -10.19
C ASP A 67 11.36 -12.94 -9.06
N ILE A 68 10.23 -13.59 -9.39
CA ILE A 68 9.43 -14.33 -8.39
C ILE A 68 10.18 -15.53 -7.83
N VAL A 69 11.04 -16.20 -8.61
CA VAL A 69 11.74 -17.41 -8.18
C VAL A 69 12.74 -17.05 -7.09
N HIS A 70 13.50 -15.97 -7.31
CA HIS A 70 14.39 -15.43 -6.28
C HIS A 70 13.60 -14.99 -5.05
N TYR A 71 12.57 -14.16 -5.24
CA TYR A 71 11.79 -13.60 -4.14
C TYR A 71 11.13 -14.68 -3.27
N LEU A 72 10.49 -15.69 -3.86
CA LEU A 72 9.85 -16.77 -3.10
C LEU A 72 10.87 -17.69 -2.42
N GLY A 73 12.04 -17.90 -3.03
CA GLY A 73 13.16 -18.61 -2.42
C GLY A 73 13.67 -17.91 -1.16
N GLU A 74 13.87 -16.60 -1.24
CA GLU A 74 14.19 -15.77 -0.07
C GLU A 74 13.02 -15.75 0.92
N LEU A 75 11.77 -15.70 0.45
CA LEU A 75 10.56 -15.72 1.28
C LEU A 75 10.51 -16.94 2.20
N ALA A 76 10.83 -18.11 1.65
CA ALA A 76 10.86 -19.39 2.36
C ALA A 76 11.94 -19.43 3.45
N ARG A 77 13.08 -18.77 3.24
CA ARG A 77 14.25 -18.82 4.15
C ARG A 77 14.15 -17.93 5.39
N SER A 78 13.19 -17.02 5.48
CA SER A 78 13.10 -16.17 6.67
C SER A 78 12.57 -16.88 7.90
N PHE A 79 12.64 -16.17 9.02
CA PHE A 79 12.17 -16.65 10.32
C PHE A 79 10.67 -16.39 10.55
N GLU A 80 10.02 -15.49 9.81
CA GLU A 80 8.60 -15.22 10.04
C GLU A 80 7.74 -16.45 9.72
N PRO A 81 6.67 -16.70 10.50
CA PRO A 81 5.80 -17.86 10.32
C PRO A 81 5.01 -17.82 9.00
N CYS A 82 4.85 -16.64 8.40
CA CYS A 82 4.19 -16.44 7.12
C CYS A 82 4.84 -15.28 6.34
N GLY A 83 4.69 -15.29 5.03
CA GLY A 83 5.19 -14.23 4.14
C GLY A 83 4.23 -13.05 4.01
N PHE A 84 4.76 -11.82 3.91
CA PHE A 84 3.97 -10.60 3.72
C PHE A 84 4.34 -9.81 2.44
N PRO A 85 4.12 -10.37 1.22
CA PRO A 85 4.45 -9.70 -0.04
C PRO A 85 3.88 -8.30 -0.23
N ALA A 86 2.72 -7.99 0.36
CA ALA A 86 2.15 -6.65 0.32
C ALA A 86 3.14 -5.59 0.83
N GLY A 87 3.67 -5.79 2.04
CA GLY A 87 4.62 -4.86 2.66
C GLY A 87 6.00 -4.90 2.01
N ASP A 88 6.44 -6.06 1.52
CA ASP A 88 7.71 -6.15 0.77
C ASP A 88 7.63 -5.30 -0.52
N LEU A 89 6.57 -5.46 -1.31
CA LEU A 89 6.37 -4.72 -2.57
C LEU A 89 6.17 -3.22 -2.34
N GLU A 90 5.43 -2.82 -1.31
CA GLU A 90 5.28 -1.41 -0.93
C GLU A 90 6.63 -0.78 -0.59
N GLN A 91 7.45 -1.45 0.23
CA GLN A 91 8.78 -0.95 0.58
C GLN A 91 9.70 -0.86 -0.64
N LEU A 92 9.65 -1.84 -1.54
CA LEU A 92 10.40 -1.78 -2.80
C LEU A 92 9.98 -0.55 -3.64
N SER A 93 8.68 -0.31 -3.76
CA SER A 93 8.14 0.86 -4.48
C SER A 93 8.65 2.17 -3.88
N GLN A 94 8.55 2.32 -2.56
CA GLN A 94 9.02 3.52 -1.86
C GLN A 94 10.54 3.72 -2.02
N TYR A 95 11.32 2.64 -1.89
CA TYR A 95 12.77 2.67 -2.07
C TYR A 95 13.15 3.15 -3.48
N VAL A 96 12.63 2.49 -4.53
CA VAL A 96 12.98 2.82 -5.92
C VAL A 96 12.56 4.24 -6.28
N GLN A 97 11.37 4.69 -5.86
CA GLN A 97 10.91 6.06 -6.13
C GLN A 97 11.79 7.11 -5.44
N ARG A 98 12.30 6.83 -4.23
CA ARG A 98 13.26 7.70 -3.55
C ARG A 98 14.61 7.72 -4.25
N GLU A 99 15.12 6.58 -4.69
CA GLU A 99 16.38 6.47 -5.46
C GLU A 99 16.34 7.17 -6.82
N LEU A 100 15.13 7.45 -7.33
CA LEU A 100 14.89 8.21 -8.56
C LEU A 100 14.38 9.63 -8.30
N ASP A 101 14.46 10.12 -7.06
CA ASP A 101 14.07 11.47 -6.67
C ASP A 101 12.64 11.87 -7.11
N PHE A 102 11.69 10.95 -6.95
CA PHE A 102 10.29 11.25 -7.21
C PHE A 102 9.79 12.34 -6.25
N PRO A 103 9.11 13.39 -6.75
CA PRO A 103 8.69 14.53 -5.92
C PRO A 103 7.60 14.16 -4.89
N ALA A 104 6.85 13.09 -5.14
CA ALA A 104 5.83 12.53 -4.28
C ALA A 104 5.71 11.01 -4.51
N TYR A 105 5.24 10.28 -3.51
CA TYR A 105 4.93 8.86 -3.67
C TYR A 105 3.77 8.64 -4.64
N VAL A 106 4.01 7.81 -5.65
CA VAL A 106 3.00 7.34 -6.60
C VAL A 106 2.65 5.89 -6.25
N PRO A 107 1.41 5.59 -5.78
CA PRO A 107 1.00 4.23 -5.50
C PRO A 107 1.12 3.34 -6.75
N PRO A 108 1.82 2.19 -6.68
CA PRO A 108 2.11 1.42 -7.86
C PRO A 108 0.93 0.56 -8.31
N VAL A 109 0.91 0.24 -9.60
CA VAL A 109 0.10 -0.84 -10.17
C VAL A 109 0.90 -2.13 -10.06
N LEU A 110 0.30 -3.20 -9.55
CA LEU A 110 0.93 -4.52 -9.55
C LEU A 110 0.61 -5.24 -10.86
N VAL A 111 1.64 -5.73 -11.54
CA VAL A 111 1.48 -6.53 -12.76
C VAL A 111 2.13 -7.89 -12.53
N GLY A 112 1.46 -8.97 -12.91
CA GLY A 112 1.97 -10.32 -12.70
C GLY A 112 1.71 -11.24 -13.88
N TYR A 113 2.71 -12.05 -14.22
CA TYR A 113 2.60 -13.09 -15.25
C TYR A 113 2.70 -14.50 -14.63
N SER A 114 1.79 -15.41 -15.00
CA SER A 114 1.77 -16.80 -14.53
C SER A 114 1.77 -16.88 -12.98
N SER A 115 2.74 -17.53 -12.33
CA SER A 115 2.88 -17.53 -10.86
C SER A 115 3.00 -16.12 -10.26
N GLY A 116 3.59 -15.18 -10.99
CA GLY A 116 3.59 -13.75 -10.67
C GLY A 116 2.19 -13.13 -10.64
N ALA A 117 1.29 -13.60 -11.51
CA ALA A 117 -0.11 -13.18 -11.56
C ALA A 117 -0.85 -13.57 -10.27
N THR A 118 -0.51 -14.73 -9.70
CA THR A 118 -1.03 -15.21 -8.42
C THR A 118 -0.46 -14.43 -7.24
N LEU A 119 0.85 -14.17 -7.26
CA LEU A 119 1.51 -13.38 -6.22
C LEU A 119 0.93 -11.97 -6.12
N VAL A 120 0.71 -11.29 -7.24
CA VAL A 120 0.14 -9.92 -7.22
C VAL A 120 -1.30 -9.91 -6.72
N TYR A 121 -2.12 -10.91 -7.09
CA TYR A 121 -3.46 -11.06 -6.51
C TYR A 121 -3.40 -11.21 -4.99
N ALA A 122 -2.57 -12.13 -4.50
CA ALA A 122 -2.41 -12.37 -3.08
C ALA A 122 -1.90 -11.12 -2.33
N ALA A 123 -0.93 -10.41 -2.90
CA ALA A 123 -0.39 -9.18 -2.34
C ALA A 123 -1.45 -8.06 -2.26
N MET A 124 -2.28 -7.89 -3.29
CA MET A 124 -3.35 -6.89 -3.26
C MET A 124 -4.41 -7.18 -2.20
N VAL A 125 -4.81 -8.45 -2.04
CA VAL A 125 -5.82 -8.83 -1.03
C VAL A 125 -5.23 -8.78 0.38
N GLN A 126 -3.93 -9.08 0.52
CA GLN A 126 -3.21 -8.99 1.79
C GLN A 126 -2.99 -7.53 2.24
N ALA A 127 -2.87 -6.61 1.28
CA ALA A 127 -2.52 -5.22 1.54
C ALA A 127 -3.64 -4.41 2.21
N PRO A 128 -3.28 -3.44 3.07
CA PRO A 128 -4.18 -2.38 3.46
C PRO A 128 -4.71 -1.58 2.26
N SER A 129 -5.88 -0.97 2.42
CA SER A 129 -6.41 0.05 1.52
C SER A 129 -5.35 1.07 1.13
N ASN A 130 -5.38 1.52 -0.12
CA ASN A 130 -4.54 2.58 -0.67
C ASN A 130 -3.02 2.25 -0.78
N THR A 131 -2.59 1.03 -0.44
CA THR A 131 -1.19 0.60 -0.68
C THR A 131 -0.87 0.50 -2.18
N PHE A 132 -1.81 -0.07 -2.95
CA PHE A 132 -1.67 -0.24 -4.40
C PHE A 132 -2.78 0.51 -5.14
N ARG A 133 -2.51 0.88 -6.39
CA ARG A 133 -3.48 1.55 -7.25
C ARG A 133 -4.44 0.58 -7.93
N ALA A 134 -3.91 -0.53 -8.43
CA ALA A 134 -4.64 -1.55 -9.18
C ALA A 134 -3.76 -2.79 -9.40
N GLY A 135 -4.36 -3.86 -9.94
CA GLY A 135 -3.67 -5.06 -10.39
C GLY A 135 -3.95 -5.44 -11.84
N LEU A 136 -2.97 -6.07 -12.48
CA LEU A 136 -3.08 -6.63 -13.83
C LEU A 136 -2.40 -8.00 -13.87
N SER A 137 -3.19 -9.05 -14.07
CA SER A 137 -2.72 -10.45 -14.04
C SER A 137 -2.83 -11.09 -15.41
N LEU A 138 -1.79 -11.78 -15.87
CA LEU A 138 -1.77 -12.52 -17.13
C LEU A 138 -1.58 -14.01 -16.87
N GLY A 139 -2.51 -14.85 -17.34
CA GLY A 139 -2.44 -16.31 -17.15
C GLY A 139 -2.56 -16.71 -15.68
N PHE A 140 -3.58 -16.20 -15.00
CA PHE A 140 -3.77 -16.37 -13.56
C PHE A 140 -4.29 -17.77 -13.21
N CYS A 141 -3.60 -18.39 -12.25
CA CYS A 141 -4.07 -19.54 -11.48
C CYS A 141 -4.22 -19.12 -10.01
N PRO A 142 -5.21 -19.62 -9.26
CA PRO A 142 -5.40 -19.24 -7.86
C PRO A 142 -4.44 -19.95 -6.89
N ASP A 143 -3.60 -20.87 -7.38
CA ASP A 143 -2.65 -21.61 -6.56
C ASP A 143 -1.19 -21.16 -6.76
N LEU A 144 -0.41 -21.23 -5.68
CA LEU A 144 1.01 -20.93 -5.69
C LEU A 144 1.76 -21.92 -4.80
N THR A 145 2.89 -22.44 -5.28
CA THR A 145 3.78 -23.27 -4.48
C THR A 145 4.69 -22.40 -3.62
N LEU A 146 4.60 -22.57 -2.30
CA LEU A 146 5.31 -21.77 -1.32
C LEU A 146 5.94 -22.66 -0.24
N GLY A 147 7.13 -22.27 0.24
CA GLY A 147 7.77 -22.94 1.38
C GLY A 147 7.08 -22.69 2.73
N LYS A 148 6.27 -21.62 2.82
CA LYS A 148 5.47 -21.23 3.98
C LYS A 148 4.22 -20.46 3.52
N PRO A 149 3.14 -20.40 4.32
CA PRO A 149 1.94 -19.68 3.90
C PRO A 149 2.18 -18.17 3.79
N LEU A 150 1.33 -17.48 3.03
CA LEU A 150 1.22 -16.02 3.13
C LEU A 150 0.36 -15.63 4.32
N CYS A 151 0.71 -14.53 4.98
CA CYS A 151 -0.09 -14.00 6.07
C CYS A 151 -1.46 -13.56 5.55
N ARG A 152 -2.51 -13.67 6.38
CA ARG A 152 -3.86 -13.26 5.96
C ARG A 152 -3.98 -11.75 5.71
N GLY A 153 -3.17 -10.93 6.39
CA GLY A 153 -3.20 -9.47 6.21
C GLY A 153 -4.61 -8.91 6.36
N SER A 154 -5.02 -8.06 5.42
CA SER A 154 -6.34 -7.42 5.40
C SER A 154 -7.52 -8.31 4.99
N GLY A 155 -7.29 -9.55 4.57
CA GLY A 155 -8.39 -10.46 4.20
C GLY A 155 -8.04 -11.59 3.22
N LEU A 156 -6.75 -11.90 3.05
CA LEU A 156 -6.30 -13.02 2.22
C LEU A 156 -6.66 -14.34 2.90
N GLU A 157 -7.45 -15.15 2.22
CA GLU A 157 -7.83 -16.49 2.65
C GLU A 157 -7.24 -17.52 1.70
N TRP A 158 -6.81 -18.67 2.25
CA TRP A 158 -6.24 -19.75 1.47
C TRP A 158 -6.50 -21.11 2.11
N THR A 159 -6.44 -22.15 1.29
CA THR A 159 -6.47 -23.56 1.69
C THR A 159 -5.22 -24.27 1.21
N ILE A 160 -4.87 -25.40 1.83
CA ILE A 160 -3.79 -26.25 1.34
C ILE A 160 -4.25 -26.94 0.05
N GLY A 161 -3.45 -26.87 -0.99
CA GLY A 161 -3.69 -27.51 -2.29
C GLY A 161 -3.34 -29.00 -2.28
N ALA A 162 -3.66 -29.69 -3.37
CA ALA A 162 -3.41 -31.13 -3.50
C ALA A 162 -1.91 -31.49 -3.58
N LYS A 163 -1.08 -30.55 -4.05
CA LYS A 163 0.37 -30.74 -4.17
C LYS A 163 1.08 -30.27 -2.88
N PRO A 164 2.15 -30.93 -2.43
CA PRO A 164 2.95 -30.45 -1.31
C PRO A 164 3.41 -29.00 -1.50
N GLY A 165 3.20 -28.17 -0.49
CA GLY A 165 3.55 -26.75 -0.53
C GLY A 165 2.66 -25.88 -1.43
N SER A 166 1.62 -26.42 -2.06
CA SER A 166 0.65 -25.62 -2.82
C SER A 166 -0.36 -24.98 -1.87
N TYR A 167 -0.60 -23.69 -2.06
CA TYR A 167 -1.63 -22.92 -1.38
C TYR A 167 -2.61 -22.39 -2.42
N VAL A 168 -3.91 -22.62 -2.22
CA VAL A 168 -4.99 -22.16 -3.10
C VAL A 168 -5.67 -20.96 -2.47
N PHE A 169 -5.51 -19.77 -3.07
CA PHE A 169 -6.07 -18.52 -2.58
C PHE A 169 -7.55 -18.40 -2.94
N GLN A 170 -8.37 -17.99 -1.98
CA GLN A 170 -9.81 -17.85 -2.16
C GLN A 170 -10.18 -16.50 -2.78
N PRO A 171 -11.30 -16.40 -3.52
CA PRO A 171 -11.80 -15.14 -4.06
C PRO A 171 -12.12 -14.15 -2.92
N SER A 172 -11.65 -12.91 -3.05
CA SER A 172 -11.92 -11.85 -2.07
C SER A 172 -13.15 -11.02 -2.45
N ALA A 173 -14.13 -10.99 -1.55
CA ALA A 173 -15.28 -10.08 -1.63
C ALA A 173 -14.95 -8.65 -1.13
N THR A 174 -13.75 -8.43 -0.58
CA THR A 174 -13.36 -7.18 0.08
C THR A 174 -12.29 -6.41 -0.68
N LEU A 175 -11.76 -6.91 -1.79
CA LEU A 175 -10.77 -6.20 -2.61
C LEU A 175 -11.27 -4.78 -2.96
N GLU A 176 -10.45 -3.77 -2.66
CA GLU A 176 -10.82 -2.34 -2.78
C GLU A 176 -10.21 -1.64 -4.00
N VAL A 177 -9.33 -2.33 -4.72
CA VAL A 177 -8.64 -1.81 -5.90
C VAL A 177 -9.03 -2.58 -7.15
N PRO A 178 -9.12 -1.92 -8.33
CA PRO A 178 -9.44 -2.61 -9.57
C PRO A 178 -8.41 -3.70 -9.89
N TRP A 179 -8.90 -4.86 -10.31
CA TRP A 179 -8.05 -5.97 -10.76
C TRP A 179 -8.51 -6.46 -12.13
N VAL A 180 -7.62 -6.42 -13.12
CA VAL A 180 -7.92 -6.90 -14.47
C VAL A 180 -7.12 -8.18 -14.74
N VAL A 181 -7.79 -9.22 -15.22
CA VAL A 181 -7.17 -10.50 -15.59
C VAL A 181 -7.25 -10.70 -17.10
N LEU A 182 -6.10 -10.81 -17.75
CA LEU A 182 -5.98 -11.21 -19.16
C LEU A 182 -5.79 -12.72 -19.20
N GLN A 183 -6.82 -13.44 -19.66
CA GLN A 183 -6.81 -14.91 -19.69
C GLN A 183 -6.85 -15.42 -21.13
N GLY A 184 -5.88 -16.27 -21.48
CA GLY A 184 -5.84 -16.93 -22.78
C GLY A 184 -6.94 -17.97 -22.92
N ALA A 185 -7.77 -17.88 -23.96
CA ALA A 185 -8.84 -18.85 -24.19
C ALA A 185 -8.33 -20.25 -24.63
N ALA A 186 -7.05 -20.35 -25.00
CA ALA A 186 -6.37 -21.60 -25.32
C ALA A 186 -5.33 -22.01 -24.25
N ASP A 187 -5.41 -21.42 -23.05
CA ASP A 187 -4.57 -21.79 -21.92
C ASP A 187 -4.89 -23.24 -21.48
N GLN A 188 -3.85 -24.07 -21.35
CA GLN A 188 -3.93 -25.48 -20.95
C GLN A 188 -3.32 -25.72 -19.56
N VAL A 189 -2.76 -24.67 -18.94
CA VAL A 189 -2.16 -24.70 -17.61
C VAL A 189 -3.17 -24.17 -16.60
N CYS A 190 -3.71 -22.98 -16.87
CA CYS A 190 -4.79 -22.38 -16.08
C CYS A 190 -6.09 -22.48 -16.88
N ASP A 191 -7.02 -23.32 -16.43
CA ASP A 191 -8.31 -23.55 -17.11
C ASP A 191 -9.12 -22.23 -17.24
N PRO A 192 -9.42 -21.75 -18.46
CA PRO A 192 -10.05 -20.44 -18.64
C PRO A 192 -11.44 -20.32 -18.00
N SER A 193 -12.24 -21.39 -18.02
CA SER A 193 -13.59 -21.41 -17.44
C SER A 193 -13.55 -21.30 -15.91
N SER A 194 -12.62 -22.03 -15.29
CA SER A 194 -12.39 -21.97 -13.85
C SER A 194 -11.85 -20.61 -13.42
N THR A 195 -10.92 -20.03 -14.20
CA THR A 195 -10.40 -18.68 -13.95
C THR A 195 -11.50 -17.63 -14.09
N GLU A 196 -12.35 -17.70 -15.12
CA GLU A 196 -13.49 -16.78 -15.26
C GLU A 196 -14.46 -16.89 -14.08
N SER A 197 -14.79 -18.12 -13.65
CA SER A 197 -15.66 -18.37 -12.50
C SER A 197 -15.04 -17.88 -11.17
N TYR A 198 -13.72 -17.89 -11.07
CA TYR A 198 -12.99 -17.31 -9.95
C TYR A 198 -13.10 -15.78 -9.95
N VAL A 199 -12.72 -15.14 -11.05
CA VAL A 199 -12.63 -13.68 -11.17
C VAL A 199 -13.98 -13.02 -10.95
N ARG A 200 -15.08 -13.61 -11.44
CA ARG A 200 -16.45 -13.11 -11.21
C ARG A 200 -16.88 -13.04 -9.74
N ARG A 201 -16.22 -13.78 -8.85
CA ARG A 201 -16.46 -13.75 -7.39
C ARG A 201 -15.60 -12.75 -6.65
N VAL A 202 -14.63 -12.12 -7.31
CA VAL A 202 -13.75 -11.11 -6.71
C VAL A 202 -14.35 -9.72 -6.93
N ARG A 203 -14.44 -8.93 -5.86
CA ARG A 203 -14.94 -7.56 -5.94
C ARG A 203 -13.96 -6.69 -6.75
N GLN A 204 -14.49 -5.80 -7.59
CA GLN A 204 -13.71 -4.92 -8.47
C GLN A 204 -12.83 -5.64 -9.51
N ALA A 205 -13.12 -6.91 -9.79
CA ALA A 205 -12.37 -7.67 -10.78
C ALA A 205 -13.05 -7.67 -12.16
N GLU A 206 -12.23 -7.61 -13.21
CA GLU A 206 -12.62 -7.73 -14.61
C GLU A 206 -11.77 -8.82 -15.26
N ILE A 207 -12.37 -9.61 -16.15
CA ILE A 207 -11.65 -10.57 -16.98
C ILE A 207 -11.75 -10.19 -18.46
N ILE A 208 -10.62 -10.25 -19.15
CA ILE A 208 -10.50 -10.08 -20.60
C ILE A 208 -10.06 -11.43 -21.16
N LEU A 209 -10.98 -12.13 -21.83
CA LEU A 209 -10.67 -13.36 -22.54
C LEU A 209 -9.96 -13.04 -23.86
N LEU A 210 -8.85 -13.72 -24.11
CA LEU A 210 -7.98 -13.50 -25.26
C LEU A 210 -8.04 -14.71 -26.20
N PRO A 211 -8.75 -14.59 -27.35
CA PRO A 211 -8.80 -15.65 -28.35
C PRO A 211 -7.39 -15.96 -28.88
N LYS A 212 -7.11 -17.24 -29.14
CA LYS A 212 -5.83 -17.70 -29.73
C LYS A 212 -4.59 -17.37 -28.88
N VAL A 213 -4.76 -17.25 -27.57
CA VAL A 213 -3.67 -17.06 -26.62
C VAL A 213 -3.65 -18.25 -25.67
N GLY A 214 -2.49 -18.91 -25.56
CA GLY A 214 -2.22 -19.93 -24.55
C GLY A 214 -1.36 -19.36 -23.40
N HIS A 215 -1.03 -20.21 -22.43
CA HIS A 215 -0.35 -19.81 -21.18
C HIS A 215 0.95 -19.01 -21.37
N GLY A 216 1.68 -19.29 -22.46
CA GLY A 216 2.97 -18.67 -22.75
C GLY A 216 2.89 -17.23 -23.30
N PHE A 217 1.70 -16.75 -23.70
CA PHE A 217 1.52 -15.43 -24.33
C PHE A 217 2.51 -15.18 -25.51
N ALA A 218 2.93 -16.24 -26.22
CA ALA A 218 4.05 -16.18 -27.16
C ALA A 218 3.83 -15.24 -28.37
N VAL A 219 2.58 -15.07 -28.82
CA VAL A 219 2.24 -14.26 -30.00
C VAL A 219 1.71 -12.88 -29.56
N GLN A 220 2.64 -11.94 -29.34
CA GLN A 220 2.34 -10.61 -28.76
C GLN A 220 1.20 -9.85 -29.42
N ARG A 221 1.10 -9.90 -30.77
CA ARG A 221 0.03 -9.21 -31.52
C ARG A 221 -1.39 -9.62 -31.12
N ASN A 222 -1.58 -10.78 -30.50
CA ASN A 222 -2.90 -11.28 -30.11
C ASN A 222 -3.40 -10.69 -28.77
N TRP A 223 -2.54 -10.05 -27.97
CA TRP A 223 -2.88 -9.64 -26.60
C TRP A 223 -2.22 -8.33 -26.12
N MET A 224 -1.08 -7.93 -26.68
CA MET A 224 -0.37 -6.71 -26.27
C MET A 224 -1.25 -5.44 -26.38
N PRO A 225 -2.09 -5.27 -27.43
CA PRO A 225 -3.02 -4.14 -27.47
C PRO A 225 -3.99 -4.10 -26.27
N GLN A 226 -4.56 -5.25 -25.89
CA GLN A 226 -5.49 -5.37 -24.76
C GLN A 226 -4.77 -5.12 -23.43
N PHE A 227 -3.53 -5.58 -23.30
CA PHE A 227 -2.69 -5.32 -22.12
C PHE A 227 -2.40 -3.82 -21.93
N ARG A 228 -1.98 -3.13 -22.99
CA ARG A 228 -1.74 -1.67 -22.98
C ARG A 228 -3.02 -0.88 -22.68
N GLU A 229 -4.14 -1.29 -23.26
CA GLU A 229 -5.43 -0.63 -23.04
C GLU A 229 -5.95 -0.84 -21.62
N ALA A 230 -5.88 -2.07 -21.08
CA ALA A 230 -6.22 -2.38 -19.70
C ALA A 230 -5.40 -1.52 -18.73
N PHE A 231 -4.08 -1.44 -18.94
CA PHE A 231 -3.20 -0.57 -18.15
C PHE A 231 -3.60 0.90 -18.25
N SER A 232 -3.84 1.41 -19.47
CA SER A 232 -4.19 2.82 -19.69
C SER A 232 -5.53 3.19 -19.04
N ARG A 233 -6.51 2.27 -19.03
CA ARG A 233 -7.84 2.48 -18.42
C ARG A 233 -7.77 2.72 -16.91
N ILE A 234 -6.79 2.15 -16.21
CA ILE A 234 -6.59 2.36 -14.75
C ILE A 234 -6.46 3.86 -14.42
N PHE A 235 -5.88 4.65 -15.32
CA PHE A 235 -5.60 6.07 -15.11
C PHE A 235 -6.61 7.01 -15.77
N ARG A 236 -7.56 6.51 -16.58
CA ARG A 236 -8.59 7.34 -17.23
C ARG A 236 -9.74 7.74 -16.31
N MET A 237 -9.90 7.05 -15.17
CA MET A 237 -10.97 7.30 -14.19
C MET A 237 -10.54 8.21 -13.02
N GLU A 238 -9.37 8.85 -13.09
CA GLU A 238 -9.04 9.94 -12.17
C GLU A 238 -9.87 11.18 -12.51
N ILE A 239 -11.10 11.21 -12.00
CA ILE A 239 -11.74 12.48 -11.65
C ILE A 239 -10.85 13.07 -10.55
N PRO A 240 -10.31 14.28 -10.72
CA PRO A 240 -9.65 14.98 -9.62
C PRO A 240 -10.66 15.02 -8.47
N SER A 241 -10.34 14.38 -7.34
CA SER A 241 -11.06 14.72 -6.11
C SER A 241 -10.95 16.23 -5.96
N PRO A 242 -12.07 16.98 -5.89
CA PRO A 242 -11.98 18.41 -5.72
C PRO A 242 -11.27 18.65 -4.40
N GLU A 243 -10.01 19.05 -4.47
CA GLU A 243 -9.33 19.71 -3.37
C GLU A 243 -10.16 20.96 -3.09
N ILE A 244 -10.94 20.93 -2.02
CA ILE A 244 -11.60 22.13 -1.51
C ILE A 244 -10.46 23.03 -1.02
N PRO A 245 -10.20 24.19 -1.64
CA PRO A 245 -9.11 25.04 -1.22
C PRO A 245 -9.55 25.79 0.03
N VAL A 246 -8.93 25.49 1.18
CA VAL A 246 -8.92 26.41 2.31
C VAL A 246 -7.48 26.85 2.53
N LYS A 247 -7.19 28.08 2.09
CA LYS A 247 -5.88 28.71 1.82
C LYS A 247 -4.82 28.72 2.94
N SER A 248 -4.98 28.02 4.07
CA SER A 248 -3.96 28.02 5.14
C SER A 248 -3.28 26.69 5.42
N LEU A 249 -3.81 25.55 4.94
CA LEU A 249 -3.24 24.21 5.15
C LEU A 249 -3.22 23.33 3.88
N SER A 250 -3.42 23.91 2.70
CA SER A 250 -3.45 23.15 1.43
C SER A 250 -2.10 22.49 1.08
N ASP A 251 -1.03 22.92 1.72
CA ASP A 251 0.31 22.33 1.64
C ASP A 251 0.47 21.05 2.48
N LEU A 252 -0.50 20.73 3.35
CA LEU A 252 -0.48 19.56 4.23
C LEU A 252 -1.44 18.48 3.73
N PRO A 253 -1.04 17.19 3.73
CA PRO A 253 -1.88 16.10 3.26
C PRO A 253 -2.87 15.66 4.35
N LEU A 254 -3.88 16.51 4.59
CA LEU A 254 -4.88 16.34 5.63
C LEU A 254 -6.13 15.61 5.12
N ILE A 255 -6.73 14.79 5.98
CA ILE A 255 -8.03 14.14 5.75
C ILE A 255 -8.96 14.54 6.90
N GLU A 256 -10.10 15.13 6.57
CA GLU A 256 -11.16 15.42 7.54
C GLU A 256 -12.12 14.25 7.63
N VAL A 257 -12.38 13.80 8.86
CA VAL A 257 -13.42 12.82 9.19
C VAL A 257 -14.41 13.50 10.13
N PRO A 258 -15.55 13.99 9.60
CA PRO A 258 -16.54 14.69 10.40
C PRO A 258 -17.22 13.72 11.37
N ALA A 259 -17.50 14.20 12.58
CA ALA A 259 -18.29 13.46 13.55
C ALA A 259 -19.71 13.23 13.04
N LYS A 260 -20.26 12.02 13.25
CA LYS A 260 -21.66 11.72 12.85
C LYS A 260 -22.70 12.37 13.74
N LYS A 261 -22.30 12.74 14.96
CA LYS A 261 -23.10 13.49 15.92
C LYS A 261 -22.22 14.57 16.52
N THR A 262 -22.64 15.83 16.47
CA THR A 262 -21.90 16.91 17.13
C THR A 262 -22.11 16.80 18.64
N ALA A 263 -21.18 16.14 19.34
CA ALA A 263 -21.21 15.98 20.78
C ALA A 263 -19.90 16.45 21.40
N GLY A 264 -20.00 17.18 22.51
CA GLY A 264 -18.84 17.58 23.31
C GLY A 264 -17.87 18.55 22.63
N ASP A 265 -16.74 18.75 23.30
CA ASP A 265 -15.79 19.82 23.03
C ASP A 265 -14.39 19.29 22.61
N LEU A 266 -14.32 18.02 22.24
CA LEU A 266 -13.10 17.32 21.87
C LEU A 266 -13.00 17.18 20.35
N LEU A 267 -11.81 17.43 19.80
CA LEU A 267 -11.40 16.98 18.47
C LEU A 267 -10.19 16.04 18.58
N ALA A 268 -9.97 15.21 17.56
CA ALA A 268 -8.75 14.43 17.44
C ALA A 268 -7.89 14.90 16.27
N VAL A 269 -6.58 15.01 16.50
CA VAL A 269 -5.58 15.09 15.43
C VAL A 269 -4.86 13.75 15.36
N HIS A 270 -4.91 13.09 14.21
CA HIS A 270 -4.38 11.74 14.03
C HIS A 270 -3.21 11.72 13.05
N LEU A 271 -2.04 11.23 13.46
CA LEU A 271 -0.89 11.00 12.59
C LEU A 271 -0.86 9.53 12.19
N THR A 272 -0.96 9.26 10.89
CA THR A 272 -1.07 7.89 10.39
C THR A 272 0.24 7.13 10.47
N GLY A 273 0.17 5.83 10.17
CA GLY A 273 1.36 5.01 9.90
C GLY A 273 2.12 5.42 8.62
N ASP A 274 3.21 4.70 8.37
CA ASP A 274 4.09 4.82 7.19
C ASP A 274 3.41 4.44 5.88
N GLY A 275 2.33 3.65 5.92
CA GLY A 275 1.44 3.39 4.76
C GLY A 275 0.43 4.52 4.46
N GLY A 276 0.40 5.60 5.25
CA GLY A 276 -0.52 6.72 5.03
C GLY A 276 -1.96 6.42 5.47
N TRP A 277 -2.97 6.81 4.68
CA TRP A 277 -4.40 6.69 5.03
C TRP A 277 -4.96 5.27 4.78
N GLY A 278 -4.47 4.28 5.53
CA GLY A 278 -4.80 2.87 5.41
C GLY A 278 -6.07 2.43 6.16
N VAL A 279 -6.38 1.13 6.13
CA VAL A 279 -7.57 0.53 6.81
C VAL A 279 -7.58 0.84 8.30
N THR A 280 -6.45 0.63 8.97
CA THR A 280 -6.32 0.88 10.41
C THR A 280 -6.64 2.34 10.74
N ASP A 281 -6.09 3.27 9.97
CA ASP A 281 -6.27 4.71 10.20
C ASP A 281 -7.70 5.18 9.92
N LYS A 282 -8.31 4.66 8.84
CA LYS A 282 -9.72 4.88 8.50
C LYS A 282 -10.62 4.33 9.61
N GLY A 283 -10.39 3.10 10.05
CA GLY A 283 -11.18 2.43 11.09
C GLY A 283 -11.11 3.16 12.44
N LEU A 284 -9.91 3.54 12.87
CA LEU A 284 -9.70 4.33 14.09
C LEU A 284 -10.40 5.68 14.03
N SER A 285 -10.24 6.40 12.91
CA SER A 285 -10.84 7.73 12.76
C SER A 285 -12.37 7.65 12.62
N ALA A 286 -12.88 6.61 11.96
CA ALA A 286 -14.32 6.35 11.87
C ALA A 286 -14.93 6.06 13.24
N GLU A 287 -14.28 5.23 14.06
CA GLU A 287 -14.75 4.91 15.43
C GLU A 287 -14.80 6.17 16.31
N LEU A 288 -13.78 7.03 16.26
CA LEU A 288 -13.81 8.32 16.98
C LEU A 288 -14.96 9.21 16.50
N ALA A 289 -15.18 9.28 15.18
CA ALA A 289 -16.25 10.07 14.58
C ALA A 289 -17.66 9.55 14.94
N GLU A 290 -17.84 8.23 15.08
CA GLU A 290 -19.08 7.62 15.61
C GLU A 290 -19.37 8.05 17.04
N GLN A 291 -18.33 8.20 17.85
CA GLN A 291 -18.42 8.67 19.24
C GLN A 291 -18.57 10.19 19.36
N GLY A 292 -18.67 10.91 18.23
CA GLY A 292 -18.90 12.35 18.20
C GLY A 292 -17.62 13.20 18.22
N ILE A 293 -16.45 12.58 18.09
CA ILE A 293 -15.15 13.26 18.06
C ILE A 293 -14.73 13.45 16.60
N PRO A 294 -14.79 14.67 16.04
CA PRO A 294 -14.31 14.91 14.68
C PRO A 294 -12.79 14.72 14.64
N VAL A 295 -12.30 14.14 13.55
CA VAL A 295 -10.87 13.82 13.38
C VAL A 295 -10.30 14.57 12.18
N VAL A 296 -9.18 15.24 12.36
CA VAL A 296 -8.31 15.63 11.25
C VAL A 296 -7.07 14.73 11.27
N ALA A 297 -6.86 13.97 10.21
CA ALA A 297 -5.72 13.10 10.07
C ALA A 297 -4.63 13.69 9.16
N LEU A 298 -3.37 13.58 9.55
CA LEU A 298 -2.20 13.90 8.75
C LEU A 298 -1.66 12.60 8.14
N ASN A 299 -1.70 12.49 6.81
CA ASN A 299 -1.12 11.34 6.10
C ASN A 299 0.41 11.39 6.17
N SER A 300 0.99 10.59 7.07
CA SER A 300 2.42 10.57 7.36
C SER A 300 3.26 10.16 6.15
N LEU A 301 2.78 9.24 5.30
CA LEU A 301 3.48 8.83 4.07
C LEU A 301 3.71 10.01 3.13
N LYS A 302 2.66 10.79 2.85
CA LYS A 302 2.78 11.99 2.01
C LYS A 302 3.58 13.09 2.71
N TYR A 303 3.35 13.30 4.01
CA TYR A 303 3.94 14.41 4.75
C TYR A 303 5.47 14.26 4.94
N PHE A 304 5.91 13.04 5.27
CA PHE A 304 7.32 12.68 5.48
C PHE A 304 7.97 12.06 4.23
N TRP A 305 7.32 12.12 3.06
CA TRP A 305 7.94 11.73 1.80
C TRP A 305 9.25 12.50 1.58
N ASN A 306 9.19 13.80 1.88
CA ASN A 306 10.36 14.66 1.99
C ASN A 306 10.77 14.80 3.45
N ARG A 307 12.09 14.90 3.69
CA ARG A 307 12.64 15.04 5.04
C ARG A 307 12.04 16.26 5.75
N ARG A 308 11.60 16.08 7.00
CA ARG A 308 11.11 17.14 7.90
C ARG A 308 11.98 17.21 9.15
N THR A 309 12.21 18.40 9.67
CA THR A 309 12.82 18.59 11.00
C THR A 309 11.74 18.51 12.09
N PRO A 310 12.06 18.08 13.32
CA PRO A 310 11.14 18.12 14.45
C PRO A 310 10.49 19.49 14.65
N GLU A 311 11.24 20.57 14.41
CA GLU A 311 10.78 21.95 14.51
C GLU A 311 9.73 22.26 13.43
N SER A 312 10.01 21.94 12.16
CA SER A 312 9.04 22.15 11.07
C SER A 312 7.77 21.33 11.26
N ALA A 313 7.91 20.08 11.72
CA ALA A 313 6.78 19.20 11.98
C ALA A 313 5.91 19.70 13.15
N SER A 314 6.53 20.22 14.21
CA SER A 314 5.79 20.83 15.32
C SER A 314 5.05 22.10 14.89
N GLN A 315 5.66 22.92 14.03
CA GLN A 315 5.01 24.11 13.48
C GLN A 315 3.79 23.74 12.63
N ASP A 316 3.87 22.70 11.82
CA ASP A 316 2.72 22.21 11.04
C ASP A 316 1.63 21.61 11.94
N LEU A 317 2.00 20.89 13.01
CA LEU A 317 1.03 20.45 14.02
C LEU A 317 0.34 21.65 14.69
N ALA A 318 1.09 22.69 15.04
CA ALA A 318 0.52 23.91 15.61
C ALA A 318 -0.48 24.58 14.65
N ARG A 319 -0.12 24.68 13.35
CA ARG A 319 -1.01 25.20 12.29
C ARG A 319 -2.31 24.40 12.19
N ILE A 320 -2.23 23.06 12.23
CA ILE A 320 -3.40 22.16 12.23
C ILE A 320 -4.27 22.45 13.47
N LEU A 321 -3.67 22.44 14.66
CA LEU A 321 -4.39 22.65 15.92
C LEU A 321 -5.12 24.00 15.93
N SER A 322 -4.41 25.11 15.67
CA SER A 322 -5.00 26.45 15.65
C SER A 322 -6.16 26.55 14.66
N ARG A 323 -6.01 25.94 13.47
CA ARG A 323 -7.05 25.97 12.45
C ARG A 323 -8.29 25.20 12.89
N TYR A 324 -8.15 23.96 13.35
CA TYR A 324 -9.28 23.07 13.60
C TYR A 324 -9.98 23.32 14.93
N ILE A 325 -9.26 23.79 15.96
CA ILE A 325 -9.85 24.33 17.20
C ILE A 325 -10.87 25.43 16.86
N LEU A 326 -10.45 26.39 16.02
CA LEU A 326 -11.32 27.50 15.60
C LEU A 326 -12.40 27.05 14.61
N ALA A 327 -12.04 26.23 13.61
CA ALA A 327 -12.97 25.80 12.55
C ALA A 327 -14.15 25.00 13.09
N TRP A 328 -13.88 24.11 14.06
CA TRP A 328 -14.85 23.16 14.57
C TRP A 328 -15.44 23.58 15.93
N GLY A 329 -15.02 24.73 16.46
CA GLY A 329 -15.49 25.27 17.73
C GLY A 329 -15.22 24.31 18.90
N LYS A 330 -14.00 23.75 18.96
CA LYS A 330 -13.59 22.76 19.95
C LYS A 330 -12.48 23.32 20.82
N ALA A 331 -12.53 23.14 22.14
CA ALA A 331 -11.52 23.64 23.07
C ALA A 331 -10.53 22.57 23.55
N ARG A 332 -10.81 21.28 23.33
CA ARG A 332 -9.96 20.16 23.77
C ARG A 332 -9.47 19.35 22.59
N VAL A 333 -8.24 18.86 22.67
CA VAL A 333 -7.60 18.07 21.62
C VAL A 333 -7.09 16.75 22.17
N MET A 334 -7.38 15.67 21.45
CA MET A 334 -6.68 14.39 21.56
C MET A 334 -5.67 14.28 20.41
N LEU A 335 -4.40 14.05 20.71
CA LEU A 335 -3.42 13.68 19.70
C LEU A 335 -3.31 12.15 19.63
N VAL A 336 -3.35 11.60 18.43
CA VAL A 336 -3.27 10.15 18.21
C VAL A 336 -2.16 9.90 17.18
N GLY A 337 -1.29 8.94 17.44
CA GLY A 337 -0.28 8.49 16.48
C GLY A 337 -0.32 6.98 16.32
N TYR A 338 -0.22 6.49 15.09
CA TYR A 338 -0.11 5.07 14.76
C TYR A 338 1.21 4.76 14.03
N SER A 339 1.92 3.69 14.41
CA SER A 339 3.19 3.25 13.80
C SER A 339 4.19 4.42 13.70
N LEU A 340 4.65 4.80 12.50
CA LEU A 340 5.48 5.99 12.25
C LEU A 340 4.91 7.26 12.91
N GLY A 341 3.60 7.48 12.83
CA GLY A 341 2.92 8.59 13.49
C GLY A 341 3.10 8.57 15.01
N ALA A 342 3.08 7.40 15.63
CA ALA A 342 3.33 7.22 17.07
C ALA A 342 4.79 7.54 17.45
N ASP A 343 5.74 7.27 16.54
CA ASP A 343 7.16 7.53 16.77
C ASP A 343 7.51 9.02 16.66
N VAL A 344 6.87 9.76 15.75
CA VAL A 344 7.16 11.19 15.51
C VAL A 344 6.35 12.13 16.40
N LEU A 345 5.14 11.73 16.81
CA LEU A 345 4.22 12.60 17.55
C LEU A 345 4.80 13.18 18.85
N PRO A 346 5.56 12.42 19.69
CA PRO A 346 6.20 12.98 20.88
C PRO A 346 7.16 14.15 20.56
N PHE A 347 7.91 14.06 19.47
CA PHE A 347 8.84 15.12 19.06
C PHE A 347 8.13 16.39 18.60
N MET A 348 6.98 16.23 17.95
CA MET A 348 6.11 17.32 17.52
C MET A 348 5.40 17.97 18.72
N TYR A 349 4.83 17.16 19.60
CA TYR A 349 4.13 17.60 20.81
C TYR A 349 5.04 18.38 21.77
N ASN A 350 6.24 17.86 22.05
CA ASN A 350 7.20 18.47 22.98
C ASN A 350 7.71 19.86 22.54
N ARG A 351 7.46 20.25 21.29
CA ARG A 351 7.85 21.55 20.71
C ARG A 351 6.65 22.47 20.44
N LEU A 352 5.43 22.06 20.78
CA LEU A 352 4.24 22.90 20.61
C LEU A 352 4.32 24.16 21.49
N PRO A 353 3.82 25.31 21.00
CA PRO A 353 3.53 26.48 21.82
C PRO A 353 2.65 26.12 23.04
N ASP A 354 2.89 26.78 24.17
CA ASP A 354 2.25 26.43 25.45
C ASP A 354 0.72 26.57 25.40
N ASP A 355 0.20 27.57 24.68
CA ASP A 355 -1.23 27.80 24.52
C ASP A 355 -1.93 26.63 23.80
N LEU A 356 -1.28 26.03 22.80
CA LEU A 356 -1.79 24.85 22.10
C LEU A 356 -1.55 23.58 22.91
N ARG A 357 -0.40 23.46 23.59
CA ARG A 357 -0.07 22.31 24.43
C ARG A 357 -1.08 22.14 25.55
N GLN A 358 -1.53 23.23 26.18
CA GLN A 358 -2.56 23.22 27.22
C GLN A 358 -3.94 22.76 26.74
N ARG A 359 -4.22 22.80 25.43
CA ARG A 359 -5.46 22.29 24.82
C ARG A 359 -5.42 20.77 24.63
N VAL A 360 -4.23 20.16 24.65
CA VAL A 360 -4.06 18.71 24.48
C VAL A 360 -4.37 18.01 25.80
N VAL A 361 -5.44 17.22 25.81
CA VAL A 361 -5.90 16.48 26.99
C VAL A 361 -5.46 15.02 27.00
N SER A 362 -4.96 14.51 25.87
CA SER A 362 -4.41 13.17 25.75
C SER A 362 -3.49 13.05 24.54
N VAL A 363 -2.44 12.24 24.70
CA VAL A 363 -1.57 11.79 23.61
C VAL A 363 -1.61 10.26 23.60
N VAL A 364 -2.13 9.68 22.52
CA VAL A 364 -2.32 8.24 22.35
C VAL A 364 -1.33 7.74 21.30
N LEU A 365 -0.48 6.78 21.69
CA LEU A 365 0.54 6.19 20.81
C LEU A 365 0.24 4.72 20.58
N LEU A 366 -0.03 4.34 19.33
CA LEU A 366 -0.44 3.00 18.92
C LEU A 366 0.67 2.35 18.09
N GLY A 367 1.15 1.20 18.54
CA GLY A 367 2.22 0.46 17.85
C GLY A 367 3.54 1.23 17.62
N PRO A 368 4.05 2.04 18.57
CA PRO A 368 5.35 2.70 18.40
C PRO A 368 6.50 1.68 18.26
N ALA A 369 7.52 2.01 17.47
CA ALA A 369 8.76 1.25 17.46
C ALA A 369 9.50 1.37 18.81
N HIS A 370 10.33 0.37 19.15
CA HIS A 370 10.96 0.23 20.47
C HIS A 370 11.79 1.44 20.97
N GLY A 371 12.08 2.45 20.12
CA GLY A 371 12.88 3.63 20.46
C GLY A 371 12.13 4.84 21.06
N SER A 372 10.81 4.97 20.87
CA SER A 372 10.05 6.18 21.27
C SER A 372 9.56 6.18 22.73
N ARG A 373 9.77 5.06 23.46
CA ARG A 373 9.31 4.86 24.85
C ARG A 373 10.01 5.70 25.91
N ARG A 374 11.17 6.33 25.62
CA ARG A 374 12.05 6.92 26.65
C ARG A 374 11.86 8.43 26.91
N GLN A 375 10.97 9.13 26.20
CA GLN A 375 10.90 10.60 26.27
C GLN A 375 9.58 11.19 26.77
N LEU A 376 8.56 10.37 27.02
CA LEU A 376 7.42 10.82 27.81
C LEU A 376 7.86 10.79 29.27
N GLY A 377 8.31 11.93 29.79
CA GLY A 377 8.46 12.13 31.23
C GLY A 377 7.19 11.67 31.96
N GLU A 378 7.35 11.09 33.15
CA GLU A 378 6.31 10.44 33.93
C GLU A 378 4.93 11.06 33.73
N CYS A 379 4.07 10.33 33.00
CA CYS A 379 2.68 10.70 32.82
C CYS A 379 2.01 10.74 34.21
N PRO A 380 1.41 11.87 34.64
CA PRO A 380 0.71 11.93 35.91
C PRO A 380 -0.34 10.81 35.98
N PRO A 381 -0.51 10.11 37.11
CA PRO A 381 -1.36 8.91 37.23
C PRO A 381 -2.83 9.09 36.82
N ALA A 382 -3.29 10.32 36.63
CA ALA A 382 -4.67 10.65 36.32
C ALA A 382 -5.10 10.39 34.86
N TYR A 383 -4.17 10.28 33.90
CA TYR A 383 -4.51 10.26 32.47
C TYR A 383 -4.34 8.89 31.77
N CYS A 384 -3.80 7.87 32.45
CA CYS A 384 -3.73 6.50 31.92
C CYS A 384 -4.93 5.66 32.40
N ARG A 385 -6.13 5.89 31.86
CA ARG A 385 -7.21 4.90 31.91
C ARG A 385 -7.74 4.62 30.51
N GLY A 386 -7.39 3.45 29.99
CA GLY A 386 -8.04 2.87 28.82
C GLY A 386 -7.07 2.03 27.99
N CYS A 387 -7.39 0.74 27.84
CA CYS A 387 -6.74 -0.25 26.97
C CYS A 387 -5.46 -0.94 27.48
N LEU A 388 -5.59 -1.65 28.60
CA LEU A 388 -4.95 -2.97 28.78
C LEU A 388 -6.04 -3.99 29.10
N SER A 389 -6.55 -4.67 28.08
CA SER A 389 -7.37 -5.87 28.29
C SER A 389 -6.47 -7.02 28.73
N ARG A 390 -6.79 -7.55 29.91
CA ARG A 390 -6.20 -8.67 30.62
C ARG A 390 -6.06 -9.92 29.75
N GLN A 391 -4.91 -10.59 29.82
CA GLN A 391 -4.85 -12.05 29.82
C GLN A 391 -3.65 -12.54 30.65
N ARG A 392 -3.98 -13.33 31.68
CA ARG A 392 -3.30 -14.50 32.26
C ARG A 392 -3.10 -14.39 33.77
N GLY A 393 -3.93 -15.17 34.46
CA GLY A 393 -3.75 -15.52 35.87
C GLY A 393 -2.77 -16.67 36.06
N LEU A 394 -2.50 -16.92 37.36
CA LEU A 394 -1.98 -18.15 37.97
C LEU A 394 -0.54 -18.50 37.53
N GLY A 395 0.53 -18.32 38.30
CA GLY A 395 0.65 -18.41 39.76
C GLY A 395 1.03 -19.82 40.19
N ARG A 396 2.33 -20.18 40.11
CA ARG A 396 3.14 -20.93 41.11
C ARG A 396 4.50 -21.34 40.52
N ILE A 397 5.57 -20.97 41.22
CA ILE A 397 6.95 -21.47 41.04
C ILE A 397 7.18 -22.47 42.20
N PRO A 398 7.77 -23.67 41.97
CA PRO A 398 8.15 -24.60 43.03
C PRO A 398 9.47 -24.18 43.70
N ARG A 399 9.70 -24.64 44.94
CA ARG A 399 10.97 -24.40 45.65
C ARG A 399 12.17 -24.96 44.93
#